data_AF-A0A952TUI8-F1
#
_entry.id   AF-A0A952TUI8-F1
#
_cell.length_a   1.000
_cell.length_b   1.000
_cell.length_c   1.000
_cell.angle_alpha   90.00
_cell.angle_beta   90.00
_cell.angle_gamma   90.00
#
_symmetry.space_group_name_H-M   'P 1'
#
loop_
_entity.id
_entity.type
_entity.pdbx_description
1 polymer ?
#
loop_
_entity_poly.entity_id
_entity_poly.type
_entity_poly.pdbx_seq_one_letter_code
_entity_poly.pdbx_strand_id
1 'polypeptide(L)'
;MKKLRNVLFLFLFLSLSVYVVVSFYPYIFSRKVEGVIKAVERVTPPMAILTNPGQAATAQIFSFAVGVQDHRTGEIVTGSTEDRQWAVAKPGQCAEAEFFPYPPWEFPKWGTYHNVRLLMLRECDGVPVVQPPANPETTTTPPATPPASENQLFGG
;
A
#
# COMPACT_ATOMS: atom_id res chain seq x y z
N MET A 1 -20.70 -33.79 -40.81
CA MET A 1 -19.38 -33.48 -40.21
C MET A 1 -19.03 -31.99 -40.18
N LYS A 2 -19.24 -31.18 -41.24
CA LYS A 2 -18.98 -29.73 -41.22
C LYS A 2 -19.72 -28.96 -40.11
N LYS A 3 -21.01 -29.25 -39.88
CA LYS A 3 -21.78 -28.58 -38.80
C LYS A 3 -21.26 -28.93 -37.40
N LEU A 4 -20.94 -30.19 -37.12
CA LEU A 4 -20.36 -30.61 -35.84
C LEU A 4 -19.00 -29.95 -35.58
N ARG A 5 -18.14 -29.86 -36.62
CA ARG A 5 -16.86 -29.17 -36.54
C ARG A 5 -17.03 -27.68 -36.22
N ASN A 6 -17.95 -26.99 -36.88
CA ASN A 6 -18.19 -25.57 -36.64
C ASN A 6 -18.77 -25.32 -35.23
N VAL A 7 -19.63 -26.22 -34.74
CA VAL A 7 -20.14 -26.17 -33.36
C VAL A 7 -19.01 -26.38 -32.35
N LEU A 8 -18.12 -27.35 -32.56
CA LEU A 8 -16.96 -27.58 -31.70
C LEU A 8 -16.03 -26.35 -31.65
N PHE A 9 -15.72 -25.75 -32.80
CA PHE A 9 -14.92 -24.53 -32.86
C PHE A 9 -15.59 -23.35 -32.15
N LEU A 10 -16.90 -23.20 -32.27
CA LEU A 10 -17.65 -22.16 -31.57
C LEU A 10 -17.59 -22.34 -30.05
N PHE A 11 -17.78 -23.56 -29.54
CA PHE A 11 -17.63 -23.85 -28.11
C PHE A 11 -16.20 -23.62 -27.61
N LEU A 12 -15.20 -24.03 -28.39
CA LEU A 12 -13.79 -23.81 -28.04
C LEU A 12 -13.43 -22.32 -28.04
N PHE A 13 -13.95 -21.55 -28.97
CA PHE A 13 -13.76 -20.10 -29.00
C PHE A 13 -14.49 -19.41 -27.84
N LEU A 14 -15.70 -19.85 -27.51
CA LEU A 14 -16.47 -19.32 -26.40
C LEU A 14 -15.79 -19.62 -25.05
N SER A 15 -15.31 -20.85 -24.85
CA SER A 15 -14.61 -21.23 -23.62
C SER A 15 -13.29 -20.48 -23.47
N LEU A 16 -12.53 -20.31 -24.56
CA LEU A 16 -11.31 -19.51 -24.57
C LEU A 16 -11.60 -18.04 -24.24
N SER A 17 -12.67 -17.47 -24.82
CA SER A 17 -13.06 -16.08 -24.58
C SER A 17 -13.44 -15.87 -23.11
N VAL A 18 -14.23 -16.78 -22.53
CA VAL A 18 -14.58 -16.75 -21.10
C VAL A 18 -13.33 -16.89 -20.24
N TYR A 19 -12.42 -17.81 -20.58
CA TYR A 19 -11.16 -18.00 -19.85
C TYR A 19 -10.32 -16.72 -19.80
N VAL A 20 -10.16 -16.03 -20.95
CA VAL A 20 -9.40 -14.77 -21.00
C VAL A 20 -10.05 -13.69 -20.14
N VAL A 21 -11.37 -13.52 -20.19
CA VAL A 21 -12.08 -12.54 -19.35
C VAL A 21 -11.91 -12.86 -17.88
N VAL A 22 -12.00 -14.13 -17.50
CA VAL A 22 -11.80 -14.57 -16.11
C VAL A 22 -10.36 -14.31 -15.65
N SER A 23 -9.35 -14.68 -16.44
CA SER A 23 -7.95 -14.51 -16.04
C SER A 23 -7.49 -13.05 -16.01
N PHE A 24 -8.02 -12.18 -16.89
CA PHE A 24 -7.58 -10.78 -17.02
C PHE A 24 -8.58 -9.76 -16.48
N TYR A 25 -9.58 -10.19 -15.72
CA TYR A 25 -10.61 -9.31 -15.17
C TYR A 25 -10.07 -8.08 -14.44
N PRO A 26 -9.09 -8.18 -13.51
CA PRO A 26 -8.61 -7.01 -12.79
C PRO A 26 -8.01 -5.96 -13.72
N TYR A 27 -7.36 -6.38 -14.81
CA TYR A 27 -6.74 -5.50 -15.80
C TYR A 27 -7.75 -4.87 -16.75
N ILE A 28 -8.80 -5.60 -17.14
CA ILE A 28 -9.85 -5.10 -18.03
C ILE A 28 -10.71 -4.06 -17.32
N PHE A 29 -10.99 -4.29 -16.03
CA PHE A 29 -11.86 -3.44 -15.22
C PHE A 29 -11.09 -2.56 -14.24
N SER A 30 -9.83 -2.24 -14.55
CA SER A 30 -9.04 -1.34 -13.70
C SER A 30 -9.67 0.05 -13.64
N ARG A 31 -9.61 0.68 -12.47
CA ARG A 31 -10.11 2.05 -12.23
C ARG A 31 -8.92 2.97 -12.01
N LYS A 32 -8.77 3.99 -12.86
CA LYS A 32 -7.80 5.07 -12.65
C LYS A 32 -8.41 6.14 -11.76
N VAL A 33 -7.67 6.55 -10.74
CA VAL A 33 -8.06 7.54 -9.74
C VAL A 33 -6.97 8.59 -9.66
N GLU A 34 -7.37 9.85 -9.77
CA GLU A 34 -6.48 11.00 -9.67
C GLU A 34 -6.94 11.83 -8.46
N GLY A 35 -6.07 11.96 -7.47
CA GLY A 35 -6.53 12.41 -6.16
C GLY A 35 -5.47 12.71 -5.13
N VAL A 36 -5.91 13.18 -3.95
CA VAL A 36 -5.05 13.39 -2.79
C VAL A 36 -4.90 12.08 -2.02
N ILE A 37 -3.67 11.71 -1.70
CA ILE A 37 -3.38 10.58 -0.82
C ILE A 37 -3.85 10.94 0.60
N LYS A 38 -4.81 10.18 1.14
CA LYS A 38 -5.30 10.35 2.50
C LYS A 38 -4.55 9.50 3.51
N ALA A 39 -4.20 8.27 3.12
CA ALA A 39 -3.49 7.33 3.97
C ALA A 39 -2.62 6.40 3.14
N VAL A 40 -1.43 6.11 3.66
CA VAL A 40 -0.55 5.04 3.21
C VAL A 40 -0.03 4.36 4.46
N GLU A 41 -0.48 3.14 4.70
CA GLU A 41 -0.11 2.37 5.89
C GLU A 41 0.53 1.06 5.48
N ARG A 42 1.52 0.62 6.25
CA ARG A 42 2.14 -0.69 6.03
C ARG A 42 1.26 -1.75 6.71
N VAL A 43 0.84 -2.76 5.95
CA VAL A 43 -0.07 -3.81 6.45
C VAL A 43 0.65 -4.72 7.45
N THR A 44 1.95 -4.94 7.27
CA THR A 44 2.77 -5.73 8.20
C THR A 44 3.57 -4.79 9.11
N PRO A 45 3.34 -4.76 10.44
CA PRO A 45 4.20 -4.01 11.34
C PRO A 45 5.62 -4.58 11.30
N PRO A 46 6.67 -3.73 11.43
CA PRO A 46 8.06 -4.20 11.44
C PRO A 46 8.31 -5.03 12.71
N MET A 47 8.06 -6.33 12.65
CA MET A 47 8.54 -7.26 13.67
C MET A 47 10.03 -7.50 13.44
N ALA A 48 10.81 -7.58 14.52
CA ALA A 48 12.24 -7.87 14.44
C ALA A 48 12.46 -9.18 13.67
N ILE A 49 12.98 -9.08 12.44
CA ILE A 49 13.30 -10.24 11.62
C ILE A 49 14.60 -10.82 12.18
N LEU A 50 14.50 -11.89 12.99
CA LEU A 50 15.64 -12.79 13.20
C LEU A 50 15.88 -13.52 11.88
N THR A 51 16.70 -12.94 11.00
CA THR A 51 17.05 -13.54 9.72
C THR A 51 17.90 -14.79 9.94
N ASN A 52 17.33 -15.97 9.71
CA ASN A 52 18.12 -17.12 9.28
C ASN A 52 18.55 -16.86 7.82
N PRO A 53 19.84 -16.97 7.47
CA PRO A 53 20.32 -16.74 6.11
C PRO A 53 19.81 -17.87 5.20
N GLY A 54 18.62 -17.72 4.62
CA GLY A 54 18.06 -18.73 3.71
C GLY A 54 16.56 -18.67 3.42
N GLN A 55 15.75 -17.92 4.17
CA GLN A 55 14.30 -17.83 3.91
C GLN A 55 13.89 -16.40 3.53
N ALA A 56 13.33 -16.27 2.32
CA ALA A 56 12.97 -15.02 1.68
C ALA A 56 11.87 -14.24 2.44
N ALA A 57 12.30 -13.37 3.35
CA ALA A 57 11.45 -12.40 4.03
C ALA A 57 11.21 -11.13 3.20
N THR A 58 11.24 -11.18 1.87
CA THR A 58 11.30 -9.97 1.02
C THR A 58 9.95 -9.47 0.51
N ALA A 59 8.89 -10.29 0.50
CA ALA A 59 7.58 -9.89 -0.05
C ALA A 59 6.71 -9.13 0.96
N GLN A 60 6.53 -9.65 2.17
CA GLN A 60 5.65 -9.07 3.21
C GLN A 60 6.10 -7.69 3.74
N ILE A 61 7.35 -7.32 3.50
CA ILE A 61 7.93 -6.03 3.90
C ILE A 61 7.39 -4.88 3.02
N PHE A 62 6.77 -5.16 1.87
CA PHE A 62 6.32 -4.11 0.95
C PHE A 62 4.81 -4.11 0.71
N SER A 63 4.05 -4.69 1.64
CA SER A 63 2.58 -4.66 1.60
C SER A 63 2.04 -3.37 2.24
N PHE A 64 1.32 -2.57 1.45
CA PHE A 64 0.73 -1.29 1.85
C PHE A 64 -0.79 -1.30 1.66
N ALA A 65 -1.51 -0.66 2.58
CA ALA A 65 -2.89 -0.24 2.42
C ALA A 65 -2.90 1.24 2.05
N VAL A 66 -3.56 1.58 0.95
CA VAL A 66 -3.54 2.93 0.37
C VAL A 66 -4.95 3.45 0.23
N GLY A 67 -5.13 4.74 0.52
CA GLY A 67 -6.39 5.47 0.36
C GLY A 67 -6.17 6.76 -0.41
N VAL A 68 -6.84 6.90 -1.56
CA VAL A 68 -6.75 8.08 -2.42
C VAL A 68 -8.13 8.71 -2.56
N GLN A 69 -8.24 9.99 -2.24
CA GLN A 69 -9.46 10.77 -2.43
C GLN A 69 -9.52 11.31 -3.87
N ASP A 70 -10.43 10.77 -4.67
CA ASP A 70 -10.68 11.19 -6.05
C ASP A 70 -11.13 12.66 -6.11
N HIS A 71 -10.47 13.47 -6.93
CA HIS A 71 -10.84 14.88 -7.12
C HIS A 71 -12.20 15.06 -7.80
N ARG A 72 -12.65 14.10 -8.62
CA ARG A 72 -13.88 14.23 -9.40
C ARG A 72 -15.11 13.87 -8.58
N THR A 73 -15.01 12.82 -7.78
CA THR A 73 -16.15 12.25 -7.04
C THR A 73 -16.11 12.58 -5.55
N GLY A 74 -14.94 12.97 -5.00
CA GLY A 74 -14.73 13.15 -3.58
C GLY A 74 -14.64 11.84 -2.78
N GLU A 75 -14.84 10.70 -3.43
CA GLU A 75 -14.78 9.35 -2.85
C GLU A 75 -13.34 9.00 -2.46
N ILE A 76 -13.17 8.40 -1.28
CA ILE A 76 -11.90 7.80 -0.88
C ILE A 76 -11.87 6.35 -1.36
N VAL A 77 -11.10 6.09 -2.40
CA VAL A 77 -10.90 4.74 -2.94
C VAL A 77 -9.75 4.09 -2.19
N THR A 78 -10.00 2.91 -1.63
CA THR A 78 -9.03 2.16 -0.82
C THR A 78 -8.65 0.83 -1.47
N GLY A 79 -7.40 0.43 -1.34
CA GLY A 79 -6.95 -0.89 -1.79
C GLY A 79 -5.63 -1.29 -1.16
N SER A 80 -5.27 -2.57 -1.33
CA SER A 80 -3.98 -3.10 -0.89
C SER A 80 -3.02 -3.25 -2.07
N THR A 81 -1.73 -3.14 -1.81
CA THR A 81 -0.68 -3.28 -2.83
C THR A 81 0.60 -3.84 -2.24
N GLU A 82 1.40 -4.49 -3.07
CA GLU A 82 2.74 -4.98 -2.72
C GLU A 82 3.79 -4.28 -3.59
N ASP A 83 3.81 -2.95 -3.53
CA ASP A 83 4.65 -2.12 -4.39
C ASP A 83 5.48 -1.13 -3.56
N ARG A 84 6.80 -1.17 -3.78
CA ARG A 84 7.79 -0.30 -3.12
C ARG A 84 7.61 1.16 -3.48
N GLN A 85 6.98 1.47 -4.61
CA GLN A 85 6.72 2.85 -5.03
C GLN A 85 5.82 3.59 -4.03
N TRP A 86 4.94 2.88 -3.33
CA TRP A 86 4.11 3.48 -2.28
C TRP A 86 4.87 3.83 -1.00
N ALA A 87 6.08 3.28 -0.81
CA ALA A 87 6.89 3.57 0.37
C ALA A 87 7.38 5.03 0.44
N VAL A 88 7.48 5.71 -0.71
CA VAL A 88 7.90 7.12 -0.79
C VAL A 88 6.72 8.10 -0.79
N ALA A 89 5.51 7.60 -1.03
CA ALA A 89 4.31 8.40 -1.11
C ALA A 89 3.87 8.84 0.30
N LYS A 90 3.53 10.12 0.45
CA LYS A 90 3.09 10.70 1.73
C LYS A 90 1.64 11.15 1.67
N PRO A 91 0.88 11.04 2.78
CA PRO A 91 -0.41 11.70 2.89
C PRO A 91 -0.31 13.20 2.56
N GLY A 92 -1.30 13.71 1.84
CA GLY A 92 -1.35 15.11 1.38
C GLY A 92 -0.73 15.36 0.00
N GLN A 93 0.01 14.41 -0.58
CA GLN A 93 0.46 14.50 -1.96
C GLN A 93 -0.65 14.09 -2.94
N CYS A 94 -0.52 14.54 -4.18
CA CYS A 94 -1.43 14.17 -5.26
C CYS A 94 -0.84 12.99 -6.02
N ALA A 95 -1.68 11.97 -6.30
CA ALA A 95 -1.28 10.79 -7.02
C ALA A 95 -2.27 10.46 -8.13
N GLU A 96 -1.73 9.97 -9.23
CA GLU A 96 -2.47 9.17 -10.20
C GLU A 96 -2.21 7.70 -9.88
N ALA A 97 -3.26 6.98 -9.53
CA ALA A 97 -3.18 5.58 -9.13
C ALA A 97 -4.18 4.72 -9.90
N GLU A 98 -3.78 3.49 -10.19
CA GLU A 98 -4.63 2.50 -10.84
C GLU A 98 -5.01 1.40 -9.86
N PHE A 99 -6.32 1.23 -9.66
CA PHE A 99 -6.92 0.27 -8.74
C PHE A 99 -7.45 -0.93 -9.52
N PHE A 100 -6.98 -2.13 -9.18
CA PHE A 100 -7.39 -3.37 -9.83
C PHE A 100 -8.45 -4.08 -8.98
N PRO A 101 -9.70 -4.21 -9.44
CA PRO A 101 -10.75 -4.81 -8.64
C PRO A 101 -10.50 -6.32 -8.49
N TYR A 102 -10.84 -6.86 -7.32
CA TYR A 102 -11.01 -8.31 -7.21
C TYR A 102 -12.17 -8.76 -8.10
N PRO A 103 -12.03 -9.92 -8.74
CA PRO A 103 -13.09 -10.41 -9.58
C PRO A 103 -14.33 -10.84 -8.76
N PRO A 104 -15.54 -10.76 -9.33
CA PRO A 104 -16.78 -10.99 -8.61
C PRO A 104 -16.98 -12.45 -8.14
N TRP A 105 -16.25 -13.41 -8.70
CA TRP A 105 -16.26 -14.80 -8.22
C TRP A 105 -15.43 -15.03 -6.95
N GLU A 106 -14.60 -14.06 -6.54
CA GLU A 106 -13.94 -14.05 -5.24
C GLU A 106 -14.84 -13.36 -4.20
N PHE A 107 -15.95 -14.02 -3.84
CA PHE A 107 -16.98 -13.47 -2.97
C PHE A 107 -16.49 -12.75 -1.70
N PRO A 108 -15.48 -13.26 -0.96
CA PRO A 108 -15.02 -12.60 0.27
C PRO A 108 -14.34 -11.24 0.05
N LYS A 109 -13.88 -10.97 -1.17
CA LYS A 109 -13.12 -9.76 -1.54
C LYS A 109 -13.83 -8.94 -2.62
N TRP A 110 -15.08 -9.30 -2.92
CA TRP A 110 -15.85 -8.58 -3.91
C TRP A 110 -16.05 -7.12 -3.48
N GLY A 111 -15.84 -6.20 -4.41
CA GLY A 111 -15.95 -4.75 -4.16
C GLY A 111 -14.69 -4.13 -3.56
N THR A 112 -13.62 -4.88 -3.33
CA THR A 112 -12.33 -4.34 -2.89
C THR A 112 -11.30 -4.33 -4.00
N TYR A 113 -10.24 -3.53 -3.83
CA TYR A 113 -9.15 -3.39 -4.78
C TYR A 113 -7.85 -4.02 -4.26
N HIS A 114 -7.10 -4.62 -5.18
CA HIS A 114 -5.75 -5.12 -4.94
C HIS A 114 -4.77 -4.55 -5.94
N ASN A 115 -3.48 -4.78 -5.66
CA ASN A 115 -2.37 -4.42 -6.52
C ASN A 115 -2.43 -2.95 -6.98
N VAL A 116 -2.79 -2.03 -6.08
CA VAL A 116 -2.92 -0.62 -6.43
C VAL A 116 -1.56 -0.10 -6.92
N ARG A 117 -1.51 0.42 -8.14
CA ARG A 117 -0.28 0.92 -8.75
C ARG A 117 -0.21 2.43 -8.68
N LEU A 118 0.93 2.94 -8.23
CA LEU A 118 1.24 4.37 -8.31
C LEU A 118 1.76 4.66 -9.72
N LEU A 119 1.02 5.45 -10.50
CA LEU A 119 1.43 5.84 -11.86
C LEU A 119 2.24 7.13 -11.84
N MET A 120 1.79 8.11 -11.06
CA MET A 120 2.45 9.40 -10.93
C MET A 120 2.24 9.97 -9.53
N LEU A 121 3.25 10.65 -9.00
CA LEU A 121 3.20 11.37 -7.74
C LEU A 121 3.60 12.82 -7.98
N ARG A 122 2.83 13.76 -7.43
CA ARG A 122 3.05 15.20 -7.58
C ARG A 122 2.62 15.94 -6.32
N GLU A 123 3.13 17.15 -6.15
CA GLU A 123 2.62 18.04 -5.12
C GLU A 123 1.23 18.53 -5.54
N CYS A 124 0.31 18.61 -4.58
CA CYS A 124 -1.00 19.20 -4.85
C CYS A 124 -0.85 20.72 -4.87
N ASP A 125 -1.21 21.36 -5.99
CA ASP A 125 -1.24 22.82 -6.07
C ASP A 125 -2.16 23.37 -4.98
N GLY A 126 -1.59 24.09 -4.01
CA GLY A 126 -2.35 24.78 -2.95
C GLY A 126 -2.60 24.00 -1.65
N VAL A 127 -2.00 22.82 -1.44
CA VAL A 127 -2.07 22.11 -0.14
C VAL A 127 -0.71 22.16 0.55
N PRO A 128 -0.57 22.80 1.73
CA PRO A 128 0.67 22.75 2.47
C PRO A 128 0.98 21.30 2.84
N VAL A 129 2.21 20.86 2.56
CA VAL A 129 2.71 19.53 2.93
C VAL A 129 2.45 19.33 4.42
N VAL A 130 1.57 18.38 4.77
CA VAL A 130 1.40 17.94 6.15
C VAL A 130 2.71 17.25 6.51
N GLN A 131 3.59 17.97 7.22
CA GLN A 131 4.77 17.37 7.79
C GLN A 131 4.28 16.21 8.69
N PRO A 132 4.89 15.01 8.59
CA PRO A 132 4.64 13.96 9.57
C PRO A 132 4.78 14.57 10.97
N PRO A 133 3.91 14.22 11.94
CA PRO A 133 4.04 14.74 13.29
C PRO A 133 5.49 14.55 13.73
N ALA A 134 6.17 15.67 14.03
CA ALA A 134 7.50 15.63 14.60
C ALA A 134 7.44 14.66 15.78
N ASN A 135 8.26 13.63 15.72
CA ASN A 135 8.33 12.57 16.71
C ASN A 135 8.32 13.21 18.12
N PRO A 136 7.39 12.88 19.02
CA PRO A 136 7.40 13.42 20.38
C PRO A 136 8.46 12.68 21.23
N GLU A 137 9.73 12.75 20.81
CA GLU A 137 10.87 12.26 21.59
C GLU A 137 12.07 13.20 21.37
N THR A 138 11.98 14.39 21.95
CA THR A 138 13.16 15.04 22.50
C THR A 138 12.75 15.77 23.78
N THR A 139 12.23 15.01 24.75
CA THR A 139 12.31 15.43 26.14
C THR A 139 13.79 15.50 26.47
N THR A 140 14.31 16.71 26.52
CA THR A 140 15.63 17.04 27.03
C THR A 140 15.65 16.60 28.50
N THR A 141 16.17 15.41 28.76
CA THR A 141 16.62 15.04 30.09
C THR A 141 17.68 16.06 30.49
N PRO A 142 17.55 16.80 31.62
CA PRO A 142 18.64 17.62 32.12
C PRO A 142 19.85 16.70 32.38
N PRO A 143 21.09 17.14 32.09
CA PRO A 143 22.27 16.36 32.38
C PRO A 143 22.31 16.05 33.88
N ALA A 144 22.40 14.77 34.22
CA ALA A 144 22.58 14.30 35.58
C ALA A 144 23.79 15.02 36.21
N THR A 145 23.54 15.74 37.29
CA THR A 145 24.57 16.30 38.15
C THR A 145 25.43 15.15 38.67
N PRO A 146 26.78 15.18 38.51
CA PRO A 146 27.63 14.17 39.13
C PRO A 146 27.50 14.26 40.67
N PRO A 147 27.49 13.14 41.40
CA PRO A 147 27.43 13.17 42.86
C PRO A 147 28.64 13.91 43.41
N ALA A 148 28.37 14.90 44.25
CA ALA A 148 29.37 15.62 45.03
C ALA A 148 30.14 14.62 45.89
N SER A 149 31.46 14.65 45.77
CA SER A 149 32.41 13.97 46.63
C SER A 149 32.23 14.43 48.08
N GLU A 150 31.75 13.55 48.94
CA GLU A 150 31.72 13.74 50.40
C GLU A 150 33.12 13.49 50.96
N ASN A 151 33.93 14.55 51.03
CA ASN A 151 35.12 14.59 51.88
C ASN A 151 34.70 15.15 53.25
N GLN A 152 34.46 14.29 54.24
CA GLN A 152 34.63 14.62 55.66
C GLN A 152 35.35 13.45 56.34
N LEU A 153 36.64 13.61 56.64
CA LEU A 153 37.13 14.05 57.96
C LEU A 153 36.72 13.10 59.09
N PHE A 154 37.47 12.02 59.25
CA PHE A 154 37.68 11.40 60.56
C PHE A 154 39.06 11.82 61.07
N GLY A 155 39.06 12.81 61.96
CA GLY A 155 40.18 13.18 62.82
C GLY A 155 39.60 13.55 64.19
N GLY A 156 39.99 12.80 65.22
CA GLY A 156 39.53 12.94 66.60
C GLY A 156 39.68 11.63 67.36
#